data_AF-A0A956LLV0-F1
#
_entry.id   AF-A0A956LLV0-F1
#
_cell.length_a   1.000
_cell.length_b   1.000
_cell.length_c   1.000
_cell.angle_alpha   90.00
_cell.angle_beta   90.00
_cell.angle_gamma   90.00
#
_symmetry.space_group_name_H-M   'P 1'
#
loop_
_entity.id
_entity.type
_entity.pdbx_description
1 polymer ?
#
loop_
_entity_poly.entity_id
_entity_poly.type
_entity_poly.pdbx_seq_one_letter_code
_entity_poly.pdbx_strand_id
1 'polypeptide(L)'
;MAKSIGWSAALSDALGGVAHLSDASVVETAALQAFDNWLAQRQSDSSRRDPTHARTRLARAQIRHTALEEIERIGLGRRNLWRVDIPSTKLPNRACYDARRPDPEATPTITARRSAPSSASSAAPSSVAPQASNRTLAMALRLPVREAPADRHMFRAFRAEVAPSYFGPRYAMPAVGCSYPVILSLGTFPYVYGGALGLRPPGLEWETGRPWRPATIGMRLAASFWSPVGNLGQDARVVVAQYTHFRKTTDRVLTNVAALTDERAAIVGKTYRKNGLLTVYQGSETMTRVNGPRGAVSVRAYNHVKQSFAAFFAARRAFLRARDSLSPAARSALARNPDPCVRARGIAESA
;
A
#
# COMPACT_ATOMS: atom_id res chain seq x y z
N MET A 1 13.69 6.12 3.72
CA MET A 1 12.28 6.20 4.15
C MET A 1 12.08 7.11 5.37
N ALA A 2 12.67 6.84 6.55
CA ALA A 2 12.39 7.62 7.76
C ALA A 2 12.59 9.14 7.63
N LYS A 3 13.66 9.57 6.96
CA LYS A 3 13.92 10.99 6.64
C LYS A 3 12.83 11.61 5.77
N SER A 4 12.33 10.90 4.75
CA SER A 4 11.31 11.42 3.82
C SER A 4 9.94 11.56 4.45
N ILE A 5 9.70 11.00 5.64
CA ILE A 5 8.43 11.10 6.38
C ILE A 5 8.58 11.74 7.76
N GLY A 6 9.80 12.08 8.17
CA GLY A 6 10.09 12.93 9.33
C GLY A 6 10.22 12.20 10.67
N TRP A 7 10.60 10.93 10.67
CA TRP A 7 10.84 10.15 11.91
C TRP A 7 12.27 9.62 12.01
N SER A 8 13.22 10.16 11.22
CA SER A 8 14.61 9.71 11.24
C SER A 8 15.30 9.88 12.60
N ALA A 9 14.94 10.91 13.38
CA ALA A 9 15.46 11.10 14.74
C ALA A 9 14.99 9.95 15.65
N ALA A 10 13.68 9.72 15.74
CA ALA A 10 13.11 8.62 16.53
C ALA A 10 13.66 7.24 16.11
N LEU A 11 13.91 7.03 14.81
CA LEU A 11 14.59 5.82 14.33
C LEU A 11 16.03 5.74 14.85
N SER A 12 16.79 6.82 14.73
CA SER A 12 18.19 6.88 15.16
C SER A 12 18.32 6.60 16.66
N ASP A 13 17.46 7.20 17.47
CA ASP A 13 17.47 7.02 18.92
C ASP A 13 17.17 5.57 19.30
N ALA A 14 16.15 4.97 18.67
CA ALA A 14 15.79 3.58 18.90
C ALA A 14 16.88 2.60 18.44
N LEU A 15 17.52 2.87 17.31
CA LEU A 15 18.61 2.04 16.79
C LEU A 15 19.91 2.22 17.57
N GLY A 16 20.18 3.40 18.14
CA GLY A 16 21.37 3.63 18.98
C GLY A 16 21.45 2.65 20.15
N GLY A 17 20.30 2.25 20.70
CA GLY A 17 20.20 1.28 21.79
C GLY A 17 20.37 -0.20 21.37
N VAL A 18 20.28 -0.52 20.06
CA VAL A 18 20.34 -1.90 19.55
C VAL A 18 21.37 -2.09 18.43
N ALA A 19 22.14 -1.06 18.06
CA ALA A 19 23.07 -1.08 16.93
C ALA A 19 24.20 -2.11 17.07
N HIS A 20 24.47 -2.57 18.29
CA HIS A 20 25.46 -3.61 18.59
C HIS A 20 24.88 -5.03 18.47
N LEU A 21 23.57 -5.18 18.29
CA LEU A 21 22.92 -6.48 18.15
C LEU A 21 22.94 -6.91 16.68
N SER A 22 23.44 -8.12 16.44
CA SER A 22 23.52 -8.73 15.10
C SER A 22 22.17 -9.27 14.60
N ASP A 23 21.16 -9.30 15.47
CA ASP A 23 19.85 -9.86 15.17
C ASP A 23 18.96 -8.85 14.43
N ALA A 24 18.74 -9.12 13.14
CA ALA A 24 17.89 -8.32 12.28
C ALA A 24 16.44 -8.21 12.77
N SER A 25 15.93 -9.23 13.49
CA SER A 25 14.56 -9.22 14.03
C SER A 25 14.41 -8.22 15.17
N VAL A 26 15.45 -8.06 16.00
CA VAL A 26 15.47 -7.07 17.09
C VAL A 26 15.52 -5.66 16.53
N VAL A 27 16.36 -5.44 15.50
CA VAL A 27 16.45 -4.16 14.79
C VAL A 27 15.12 -3.78 14.13
N GLU A 28 14.46 -4.72 13.46
CA GLU A 28 13.15 -4.50 12.85
C GLU A 28 12.08 -4.15 13.90
N THR A 29 12.04 -4.92 14.99
CA THR A 29 11.09 -4.69 16.10
C THR A 29 11.30 -3.32 16.73
N ALA A 30 12.54 -2.94 17.01
CA ALA A 30 12.88 -1.63 17.56
C ALA A 30 12.47 -0.49 16.61
N ALA A 31 12.74 -0.64 15.32
CA ALA A 31 12.37 0.36 14.32
C ALA A 31 10.84 0.52 14.18
N LEU A 32 10.07 -0.58 14.20
CA LEU A 32 8.61 -0.53 14.15
C LEU A 32 8.02 0.08 15.42
N GLN A 33 8.55 -0.26 16.58
CA GLN A 33 8.14 0.34 17.85
C GLN A 33 8.42 1.85 17.87
N ALA A 34 9.58 2.28 17.36
CA ALA A 34 9.94 3.69 17.25
C ALA A 34 9.02 4.45 16.30
N PHE A 35 8.69 3.87 15.14
CA PHE A 35 7.72 4.44 14.22
C PHE A 35 6.34 4.61 14.88
N ASP A 36 5.91 3.61 15.64
CA ASP A 36 4.60 3.62 16.28
C ASP A 36 4.50 4.64 17.42
N ASN A 37 5.56 4.74 18.23
CA ASN A 37 5.67 5.76 19.27
C ASN A 37 5.67 7.17 18.67
N TRP A 38 6.47 7.39 17.62
CA TRP A 38 6.49 8.65 16.89
C TRP A 38 5.13 9.01 16.29
N LEU A 39 4.43 8.03 15.71
CA LEU A 39 3.11 8.26 15.14
C LEU A 39 2.08 8.60 16.22
N ALA A 40 2.11 7.90 17.35
CA ALA A 40 1.23 8.17 18.48
C ALA A 40 1.43 9.59 19.02
N GLN A 41 2.68 10.04 19.20
CA GLN A 41 3.01 11.42 19.61
C GLN A 41 2.47 12.44 18.61
N ARG A 42 2.69 12.22 17.31
CA ARG A 42 2.17 13.11 16.26
C ARG A 42 0.64 13.19 16.24
N GLN A 43 -0.03 12.08 16.56
CA GLN A 43 -1.49 12.02 16.63
C GLN A 43 -2.03 12.60 17.94
N SER A 44 -1.30 12.52 19.05
CA SER A 44 -1.64 13.23 20.29
C SER A 44 -1.46 14.73 20.15
N ASP A 45 -0.47 15.22 19.41
CA ASP A 45 -0.39 16.67 19.11
C ASP A 45 -1.58 17.14 18.27
N SER A 46 -2.16 16.22 17.49
CA SER A 46 -3.40 16.45 16.75
C SER A 46 -4.65 16.33 17.63
N SER A 47 -4.54 16.00 18.92
CA SER A 47 -5.65 15.64 19.83
C SER A 47 -6.46 16.80 20.39
N ARG A 48 -6.38 18.00 19.81
CA ARG A 48 -7.51 18.97 19.86
C ARG A 48 -8.69 18.55 18.96
N ARG A 49 -8.67 17.32 18.42
CA ARG A 49 -9.76 16.78 17.60
C ARG A 49 -11.00 16.49 18.45
N ASP A 50 -12.11 17.02 17.97
CA ASP A 50 -13.46 16.86 18.51
C ASP A 50 -13.77 15.43 19.02
N PRO A 51 -14.14 15.27 20.31
CA PRO A 51 -14.50 13.99 20.92
C PRO A 51 -15.74 13.35 20.28
N THR A 52 -16.60 14.15 19.63
CA THR A 52 -17.82 13.67 18.95
C THR A 52 -17.51 12.63 17.87
N HIS A 53 -16.30 12.67 17.30
CA HIS A 53 -15.88 11.77 16.23
C HIS A 53 -15.05 10.57 16.71
N ALA A 54 -14.76 10.44 18.01
CA ALA A 54 -13.84 9.41 18.54
C ALA A 54 -14.25 7.98 18.18
N ARG A 55 -15.55 7.68 18.22
CA ARG A 55 -16.10 6.35 17.90
C ARG A 55 -15.89 5.99 16.42
N THR A 56 -16.17 6.92 15.51
CA THR A 56 -15.97 6.77 14.07
C THR A 56 -14.49 6.53 13.73
N ARG A 57 -13.58 7.21 14.44
CA ARG A 57 -12.12 7.02 14.28
C ARG A 57 -11.69 5.61 14.64
N LEU A 58 -12.17 5.08 15.77
CA LEU A 58 -11.83 3.75 16.26
C LEU A 58 -12.36 2.65 15.32
N ALA A 59 -13.63 2.73 14.90
CA ALA A 59 -14.22 1.80 13.95
C ALA A 59 -13.44 1.77 12.63
N ARG A 60 -13.08 2.95 12.12
CA ARG A 60 -12.25 3.05 10.91
C ARG A 60 -10.84 2.47 11.10
N ALA A 61 -10.21 2.70 12.24
CA ALA A 61 -8.90 2.15 12.55
C ALA A 61 -8.90 0.62 12.60
N GLN A 62 -9.94 0.04 13.23
CA GLN A 62 -10.17 -1.41 13.29
C GLN A 62 -10.30 -2.01 11.89
N ILE A 63 -11.19 -1.48 11.04
CA ILE A 63 -11.38 -2.03 9.69
C ILE A 63 -10.12 -1.90 8.83
N ARG A 64 -9.36 -0.80 8.96
CA ARG A 64 -8.07 -0.69 8.26
C ARG A 64 -7.07 -1.74 8.74
N HIS A 65 -7.00 -1.95 10.05
CA HIS A 65 -6.09 -2.91 10.66
C HIS A 65 -6.38 -4.32 10.16
N THR A 66 -7.62 -4.79 10.33
CA THR A 66 -8.03 -6.14 9.92
C THR A 66 -7.95 -6.32 8.40
N ALA A 67 -8.28 -5.30 7.61
CA ALA A 67 -8.11 -5.36 6.16
C ALA A 67 -6.63 -5.47 5.75
N LEU A 68 -5.70 -4.81 6.45
CA LEU A 68 -4.27 -4.91 6.15
C LEU A 68 -3.68 -6.28 6.51
N GLU A 69 -4.13 -6.90 7.60
CA GLU A 69 -3.78 -8.28 7.95
C GLU A 69 -4.28 -9.26 6.89
N GLU A 70 -5.52 -9.08 6.43
CA GLU A 70 -6.09 -9.91 5.36
C GLU A 70 -5.38 -9.70 4.02
N ILE A 71 -4.98 -8.46 3.71
CA ILE A 71 -4.17 -8.09 2.55
C ILE A 71 -2.80 -8.76 2.60
N GLU A 72 -2.16 -8.81 3.76
CA GLU A 72 -0.91 -9.55 3.96
C GLU A 72 -1.13 -11.04 3.65
N ARG A 73 -2.13 -11.65 4.28
CA ARG A 73 -2.47 -13.07 4.11
C ARG A 73 -2.71 -13.42 2.64
N ILE A 74 -3.53 -12.62 1.94
CA ILE A 74 -3.85 -12.84 0.52
C ILE A 74 -2.65 -12.53 -0.38
N GLY A 75 -1.94 -11.42 -0.11
CA GLY A 75 -0.81 -10.96 -0.92
C GLY A 75 0.40 -11.88 -0.85
N LEU A 76 0.66 -12.52 0.30
CA LEU A 76 1.65 -13.58 0.44
C LEU A 76 1.30 -14.79 -0.45
N GLY A 77 0.03 -15.19 -0.48
CA GLY A 77 -0.44 -16.27 -1.36
C GLY A 77 -0.25 -15.96 -2.85
N ARG A 78 -0.37 -14.68 -3.24
CA ARG A 78 -0.19 -14.22 -4.63
C ARG A 78 1.24 -13.84 -4.99
N ARG A 79 2.18 -13.88 -4.03
CA ARG A 79 3.57 -13.38 -4.19
C ARG A 79 3.64 -11.96 -4.73
N ASN A 80 2.64 -11.15 -4.39
CA ASN A 80 2.53 -9.77 -4.81
C ASN A 80 1.90 -8.97 -3.68
N LEU A 81 2.78 -8.32 -2.92
CA LEU A 81 2.44 -7.40 -1.84
C LEU A 81 2.74 -5.94 -2.24
N TRP A 82 3.55 -5.72 -3.29
CA TRP A 82 3.86 -4.37 -3.76
C TRP A 82 2.61 -3.60 -4.19
N ARG A 83 1.73 -4.26 -4.97
CA ARG A 83 0.37 -3.78 -5.26
C ARG A 83 -0.63 -4.91 -5.08
N VAL A 84 -1.44 -4.78 -4.05
CA VAL A 84 -2.51 -5.72 -3.73
C VAL A 84 -3.83 -5.14 -4.21
N ASP A 85 -4.38 -5.76 -5.25
CA ASP A 85 -5.73 -5.50 -5.75
C ASP A 85 -6.64 -6.63 -5.26
N ILE A 86 -7.54 -6.31 -4.34
CA ILE A 86 -8.46 -7.26 -3.72
C ILE A 86 -9.88 -6.72 -3.86
N PRO A 87 -10.81 -7.49 -4.47
CA PRO A 87 -12.22 -7.16 -4.43
C PRO A 87 -12.64 -6.90 -2.98
N SER A 88 -13.31 -5.77 -2.70
CA SER A 88 -13.69 -5.43 -1.33
C SER A 88 -14.48 -6.55 -0.67
N THR A 89 -15.28 -7.29 -1.43
CA THR A 89 -16.01 -8.47 -0.96
C THR A 89 -15.16 -9.56 -0.30
N LYS A 90 -13.83 -9.56 -0.53
CA LYS A 90 -12.87 -10.48 0.11
C LYS A 90 -12.19 -9.88 1.35
N LEU A 91 -12.54 -8.67 1.75
CA LEU A 91 -11.99 -8.00 2.93
C LEU A 91 -13.04 -7.95 4.05
N PRO A 92 -12.60 -7.93 5.32
CA PRO A 92 -13.48 -7.75 6.47
C PRO A 92 -14.39 -6.53 6.29
N ASN A 93 -15.69 -6.73 6.52
CA ASN A 93 -16.74 -5.70 6.35
C ASN A 93 -16.66 -4.95 5.02
N ARG A 94 -16.17 -5.61 3.97
CA ARG A 94 -15.92 -5.03 2.65
C ARG A 94 -15.01 -3.80 2.68
N ALA A 95 -14.09 -3.73 3.64
CA ALA A 95 -13.29 -2.55 3.97
C ALA A 95 -14.13 -1.29 4.22
N CYS A 96 -15.30 -1.47 4.83
CA CYS A 96 -16.21 -0.41 5.24
C CYS A 96 -16.54 -0.52 6.73
N TYR A 97 -16.93 0.60 7.32
CA TYR A 97 -17.38 0.71 8.70
C TYR A 97 -18.72 1.44 8.76
N ASP A 98 -19.58 1.06 9.70
CA ASP A 98 -20.78 1.83 10.03
C ASP A 98 -20.40 2.94 11.02
N ALA A 99 -20.72 4.20 10.68
CA ALA A 99 -20.44 5.32 11.59
C ALA A 99 -21.37 5.33 12.83
N ARG A 100 -22.45 4.54 12.84
CA ARG A 100 -23.45 4.49 13.92
C ARG A 100 -23.35 3.25 14.81
N ARG A 101 -22.77 2.14 14.32
CA ARG A 101 -22.51 0.91 15.07
C ARG A 101 -21.04 0.49 14.91
N PRO A 102 -20.16 0.79 15.87
CA PRO A 102 -18.90 0.06 15.98
C PRO A 102 -19.22 -1.36 16.43
N ASP A 103 -18.77 -2.38 15.68
CA ASP A 103 -18.85 -3.78 16.12
C ASP A 103 -18.10 -3.93 17.46
N PRO A 104 -18.79 -4.29 18.57
CA PRO A 104 -18.13 -4.49 19.86
C PRO A 104 -17.39 -5.85 19.96
N GLU A 105 -17.55 -6.74 19.00
CA GLU A 105 -16.95 -8.09 19.02
C GLU A 105 -16.04 -8.34 17.83
N ALA A 106 -14.78 -7.94 17.96
CA ALA A 106 -13.68 -8.62 17.29
C ALA A 106 -12.50 -8.70 18.26
N THR A 107 -12.74 -9.37 19.39
CA THR A 107 -11.65 -9.93 20.20
C THR A 107 -11.04 -11.06 19.36
N PRO A 108 -9.75 -11.02 19.01
CA PRO A 108 -9.12 -12.11 18.29
C PRO A 108 -9.12 -13.34 19.20
N THR A 109 -9.96 -14.33 18.91
CA THR A 109 -9.82 -15.65 19.50
C THR A 109 -8.56 -16.27 18.90
N ILE A 110 -7.45 -16.17 19.64
CA ILE A 110 -6.26 -16.98 19.39
C ILE A 110 -6.65 -18.41 19.78
N THR A 111 -7.27 -19.16 18.87
CA THR A 111 -7.48 -20.59 19.07
C THR A 111 -6.21 -21.32 18.65
N ALA A 112 -5.41 -21.71 19.64
CA ALA A 112 -4.36 -22.70 19.48
C ALA A 112 -4.95 -23.98 18.88
N ARG A 113 -4.59 -24.31 17.64
CA ARG A 113 -5.08 -25.52 16.97
C ARG A 113 -4.06 -26.65 17.17
N ARG A 114 -4.35 -27.50 18.15
CA ARG A 114 -3.81 -28.86 18.28
C ARG A 114 -4.36 -29.74 17.15
N SER A 115 -3.53 -30.69 16.72
CA SER A 115 -3.67 -31.54 15.53
C SER A 115 -4.76 -32.62 15.62
N ALA A 116 -5.47 -32.81 14.47
CA ALA A 116 -5.99 -34.05 13.84
C ALA A 116 -7.05 -34.93 14.60
N PRO A 117 -7.77 -35.88 13.93
CA PRO A 117 -7.76 -36.31 12.52
C PRO A 117 -9.16 -36.40 11.83
N SER A 118 -9.12 -36.93 10.60
CA SER A 118 -10.11 -37.08 9.53
C SER A 118 -11.46 -37.75 9.83
N SER A 119 -12.47 -37.41 9.02
CA SER A 119 -13.33 -38.39 8.33
C SER A 119 -14.04 -37.76 7.12
N ALA A 120 -14.12 -38.54 6.05
CA ALA A 120 -14.74 -38.24 4.78
C ALA A 120 -16.25 -38.51 4.80
N SER A 121 -17.04 -37.83 3.96
CA SER A 121 -18.19 -38.45 3.31
C SER A 121 -18.64 -37.65 2.08
N SER A 122 -18.89 -38.39 1.00
CA SER A 122 -19.38 -37.97 -0.30
C SER A 122 -20.90 -37.79 -0.32
N ALA A 123 -21.41 -36.92 -1.21
CA ALA A 123 -22.51 -37.26 -2.14
C ALA A 123 -22.86 -36.06 -3.03
N ALA A 124 -22.78 -36.25 -4.34
CA ALA A 124 -23.65 -35.60 -5.34
C ALA A 124 -24.85 -36.55 -5.61
N PRO A 125 -25.93 -36.13 -6.30
CA PRO A 125 -25.90 -36.11 -7.77
C PRO A 125 -26.79 -35.07 -8.50
N SER A 126 -26.35 -34.79 -9.74
CA SER A 126 -27.05 -34.72 -11.04
C SER A 126 -28.32 -33.88 -11.34
N SER A 127 -28.14 -33.07 -12.40
CA SER A 127 -29.01 -32.86 -13.59
C SER A 127 -30.33 -32.08 -13.41
N VAL A 128 -30.80 -31.19 -14.29
CA VAL A 128 -31.10 -31.33 -15.74
C VAL A 128 -31.24 -29.92 -16.36
N ALA A 129 -30.83 -29.74 -17.63
CA ALA A 129 -31.15 -28.59 -18.48
C ALA A 129 -32.36 -28.90 -19.38
N PRO A 130 -33.02 -27.87 -19.97
CA PRO A 130 -32.98 -27.82 -21.43
C PRO A 130 -32.85 -26.41 -22.03
N GLN A 131 -32.42 -26.43 -23.29
CA GLN A 131 -32.22 -25.32 -24.24
C GLN A 131 -33.52 -24.79 -24.84
N ALA A 132 -33.51 -23.50 -25.24
CA ALA A 132 -34.07 -22.88 -26.45
C ALA A 132 -34.20 -21.36 -26.21
N SER A 133 -34.15 -20.43 -27.16
CA SER A 133 -33.62 -20.30 -28.52
C SER A 133 -33.62 -18.79 -28.84
N ASN A 134 -32.86 -18.43 -29.85
CA ASN A 134 -32.52 -17.11 -30.41
C ASN A 134 -33.58 -15.98 -30.51
N ARG A 135 -33.01 -14.76 -30.60
CA ARG A 135 -33.37 -13.54 -31.40
C ARG A 135 -33.91 -12.28 -30.66
N THR A 136 -33.03 -11.27 -30.65
CA THR A 136 -33.24 -9.85 -31.03
C THR A 136 -34.26 -9.01 -30.24
N LEU A 137 -33.79 -8.00 -29.48
CA LEU A 137 -34.01 -6.58 -29.80
C LEU A 137 -33.19 -5.68 -28.87
N ALA A 138 -32.48 -4.73 -29.47
CA ALA A 138 -31.91 -3.59 -28.79
C ALA A 138 -33.04 -2.66 -28.34
N MET A 139 -33.14 -2.39 -27.04
CA MET A 139 -33.81 -1.18 -26.54
C MET A 139 -33.30 -0.83 -25.15
N ALA A 140 -32.76 0.37 -25.04
CA ALA A 140 -32.26 0.96 -23.82
C ALA A 140 -33.42 1.24 -22.85
N LEU A 141 -33.70 0.29 -21.96
CA LEU A 141 -34.48 0.54 -20.75
C LEU A 141 -33.52 0.75 -19.59
N ARG A 142 -33.41 2.01 -19.16
CA ARG A 142 -32.85 2.40 -17.86
C ARG A 142 -33.69 1.74 -16.77
N LEU A 143 -33.31 0.55 -16.35
CA LEU A 143 -33.78 0.01 -15.07
C LEU A 143 -33.18 0.88 -13.96
N PRO A 144 -34.00 1.39 -13.01
CA PRO A 144 -33.44 2.00 -11.82
C PRO A 144 -32.64 0.92 -11.10
N VAL A 145 -31.37 1.19 -10.84
CA VAL A 145 -30.59 0.39 -9.89
C VAL A 145 -31.36 0.48 -8.57
N ARG A 146 -32.04 -0.60 -8.22
CA ARG A 146 -32.73 -0.76 -6.94
C ARG A 146 -31.62 -0.85 -5.89
N GLU A 147 -31.21 0.30 -5.36
CA GLU A 147 -30.28 0.36 -4.22
C GLU A 147 -30.88 -0.48 -3.09
N ALA A 148 -30.13 -1.50 -2.66
CA ALA A 148 -30.49 -2.26 -1.47
C ALA A 148 -30.53 -1.31 -0.26
N PRO A 149 -31.55 -1.37 0.62
CA PRO A 149 -31.76 -0.33 1.65
C PRO A 149 -30.76 -0.30 2.81
N ALA A 150 -29.71 -1.13 2.80
CA ALA A 150 -28.82 -1.33 3.95
C ALA A 150 -27.55 -0.43 3.98
N ASP A 151 -27.19 0.22 2.88
CA ASP A 151 -25.86 0.84 2.71
C ASP A 151 -25.78 2.35 3.03
N ARG A 152 -26.87 3.01 3.45
CA ARG A 152 -26.92 4.48 3.59
C ARG A 152 -25.99 5.09 4.66
N HIS A 153 -25.33 4.27 5.48
CA HIS A 153 -24.45 4.72 6.56
C HIS A 153 -23.10 3.99 6.62
N MET A 154 -22.77 3.21 5.58
CA MET A 154 -21.50 2.52 5.46
C MET A 154 -20.47 3.42 4.79
N PHE A 155 -19.35 3.64 5.47
CA PHE A 155 -18.25 4.48 4.98
C PHE A 155 -17.03 3.63 4.69
N ARG A 156 -16.30 3.96 3.62
CA ARG A 156 -15.04 3.29 3.30
C ARG A 156 -13.99 3.58 4.37
N ALA A 157 -13.36 2.52 4.87
CA ALA A 157 -12.26 2.65 5.81
C ALA A 157 -11.05 3.33 5.13
N PHE A 158 -10.79 3.01 3.87
CA PHE A 158 -9.77 3.65 3.04
C PHE A 158 -10.39 4.86 2.32
N ARG A 159 -9.83 6.06 2.53
CA ARG A 159 -10.50 7.35 2.33
C ARG A 159 -10.59 7.72 0.83
N ALA A 160 -11.74 7.69 0.15
CA ALA A 160 -11.80 7.91 -1.32
C ALA A 160 -10.77 7.07 -2.14
N GLU A 161 -10.15 6.06 -1.51
CA GLU A 161 -8.86 5.46 -1.88
C GLU A 161 -9.04 4.29 -2.85
N VAL A 162 -10.29 4.10 -3.32
CA VAL A 162 -10.68 3.24 -4.42
C VAL A 162 -11.25 4.02 -5.61
N ALA A 163 -11.37 5.34 -5.49
CA ALA A 163 -11.31 6.16 -6.68
C ALA A 163 -9.85 6.19 -7.13
N PRO A 164 -9.58 6.06 -8.42
CA PRO A 164 -8.25 5.89 -8.93
C PRO A 164 -7.47 7.14 -8.68
N SER A 165 -6.64 7.07 -7.65
CA SER A 165 -5.67 8.09 -7.33
C SER A 165 -4.86 8.48 -8.57
N TYR A 166 -4.00 9.48 -8.43
CA TYR A 166 -3.10 9.93 -9.49
C TYR A 166 -2.47 8.78 -10.34
N PHE A 167 -2.26 7.59 -9.75
CA PHE A 167 -1.68 6.37 -10.35
C PHE A 167 -2.65 5.17 -10.54
N GLY A 168 -3.94 5.33 -10.28
CA GLY A 168 -4.95 4.29 -10.47
C GLY A 168 -5.58 4.32 -11.88
N PRO A 169 -6.17 3.20 -12.34
CA PRO A 169 -6.97 3.17 -13.57
C PRO A 169 -8.23 4.02 -13.42
N ARG A 170 -8.47 5.01 -14.28
CA ARG A 170 -9.70 5.82 -14.24
C ARG A 170 -10.94 4.91 -14.44
N TYR A 171 -11.67 4.62 -13.37
CA TYR A 171 -12.98 4.00 -13.48
C TYR A 171 -13.95 5.01 -14.07
N ALA A 172 -14.76 4.58 -15.04
CA ALA A 172 -15.72 5.41 -15.74
C ALA A 172 -16.86 5.91 -14.82
N MET A 173 -17.04 5.27 -13.67
CA MET A 173 -18.08 5.57 -12.69
C MET A 173 -17.43 5.96 -11.36
N PRO A 174 -18.01 6.92 -10.61
CA PRO A 174 -17.61 7.18 -9.24
C PRO A 174 -17.72 5.88 -8.44
N ALA A 175 -16.70 5.53 -7.66
CA ALA A 175 -16.78 4.40 -6.76
C ALA A 175 -17.79 4.74 -5.65
N VAL A 176 -19.03 4.25 -5.76
CA VAL A 176 -20.08 4.43 -4.76
C VAL A 176 -20.16 3.21 -3.85
N GLY A 177 -20.12 3.42 -2.54
CA GLY A 177 -20.34 2.36 -1.55
C GLY A 177 -19.24 1.29 -1.48
N CYS A 178 -19.62 0.11 -0.96
CA CYS A 178 -18.71 -0.93 -0.47
C CYS A 178 -18.36 -2.05 -1.45
N SER A 179 -18.82 -1.98 -2.70
CA SER A 179 -18.74 -3.06 -3.70
C SER A 179 -17.53 -3.01 -4.63
N TYR A 180 -16.78 -1.91 -4.66
CA TYR A 180 -15.60 -1.73 -5.53
C TYR A 180 -14.31 -2.29 -4.93
N PRO A 181 -13.36 -2.82 -5.75
CA PRO A 181 -12.08 -3.36 -5.30
C PRO A 181 -11.25 -2.36 -4.51
N VAL A 182 -10.57 -2.85 -3.47
CA VAL A 182 -9.54 -2.11 -2.72
C VAL A 182 -8.19 -2.36 -3.37
N ILE A 183 -7.54 -1.27 -3.80
CA ILE A 183 -6.22 -1.31 -4.41
C ILE A 183 -5.25 -0.60 -3.46
N LEU A 184 -4.34 -1.36 -2.84
CA LEU A 184 -3.25 -0.83 -2.04
C LEU A 184 -1.90 -1.07 -2.74
N SER A 185 -1.00 -0.10 -2.68
CA SER A 185 0.33 -0.09 -3.28
C SER A 185 1.30 0.18 -2.15
N LEU A 186 1.52 -0.84 -1.34
CA LEU A 186 2.26 -0.72 -0.09
C LEU A 186 3.72 -0.31 -0.35
N GLY A 187 4.29 -0.61 -1.52
CA GLY A 187 5.66 -0.23 -1.88
C GLY A 187 5.89 1.29 -1.98
N THR A 188 4.80 2.06 -2.07
CA THR A 188 4.84 3.53 -2.12
C THR A 188 4.28 4.18 -0.86
N PHE A 189 4.03 3.38 0.19
CA PHE A 189 3.61 3.87 1.49
C PHE A 189 4.64 4.85 2.07
N PRO A 190 4.23 5.93 2.77
CA PRO A 190 2.85 6.30 3.10
C PRO A 190 2.16 7.25 2.13
N TYR A 191 2.75 7.52 0.95
CA TYR A 191 2.23 8.46 -0.05
C TYR A 191 1.24 7.81 -1.02
N VAL A 192 0.54 6.78 -0.59
CA VAL A 192 -0.36 5.99 -1.44
C VAL A 192 -1.76 6.59 -1.47
N TYR A 193 -2.34 6.65 -2.67
CA TYR A 193 -3.75 6.92 -2.99
C TYR A 193 -4.40 8.17 -2.38
N GLY A 194 -4.67 9.13 -3.27
CA GLY A 194 -5.56 10.26 -3.07
C GLY A 194 -5.79 10.98 -4.40
N GLY A 195 -6.80 11.84 -4.48
CA GLY A 195 -7.01 12.73 -5.63
C GLY A 195 -5.83 13.70 -5.89
N ALA A 196 -4.92 13.81 -4.93
CA ALA A 196 -3.63 14.50 -5.04
C ALA A 196 -2.58 13.77 -4.17
N LEU A 197 -1.33 13.73 -4.63
CA LEU A 197 -0.19 13.45 -3.75
C LEU A 197 0.00 14.67 -2.85
N GLY A 198 -0.70 14.72 -1.71
CA GLY A 198 -0.74 15.88 -0.82
C GLY A 198 0.59 16.15 -0.08
N LEU A 199 0.59 17.22 0.73
CA LEU A 199 1.74 17.56 1.59
C LEU A 199 1.89 16.55 2.74
N ARG A 200 0.76 15.98 3.19
CA ARG A 200 0.71 14.93 4.21
C ARG A 200 0.56 13.57 3.54
N PRO A 201 1.31 12.53 3.97
CA PRO A 201 1.14 11.20 3.42
C PRO A 201 -0.20 10.60 3.91
N PRO A 202 -1.08 10.12 3.01
CA PRO A 202 -2.40 9.58 3.39
C PRO A 202 -2.32 8.46 4.42
N GLY A 203 -1.33 7.57 4.31
CA GLY A 203 -1.12 6.48 5.25
C GLY A 203 -0.79 6.93 6.68
N LEU A 204 -0.21 8.12 6.85
CA LEU A 204 0.07 8.69 8.17
C LEU A 204 -1.13 9.44 8.76
N GLU A 205 -2.13 9.78 7.94
CA GLU A 205 -3.41 10.30 8.43
C GLU A 205 -4.31 9.20 8.97
N TRP A 206 -3.93 7.93 8.82
CA TRP A 206 -4.67 6.82 9.37
C TRP A 206 -4.61 6.87 10.90
N GLU A 207 -5.76 7.18 11.48
CA GLU A 207 -5.95 7.20 12.92
C GLU A 207 -5.62 5.83 13.51
N THR A 208 -4.96 5.88 14.67
CA THR A 208 -4.70 4.73 15.51
C THR A 208 -5.59 4.82 16.75
N GLY A 209 -5.99 3.67 17.28
CA GLY A 209 -6.73 3.58 18.53
C GLY A 209 -6.50 2.19 19.08
N ARG A 210 -5.88 2.07 20.26
CA ARG A 210 -5.48 0.77 20.81
C ARG A 210 -6.69 -0.20 20.84
N PRO A 211 -6.53 -1.45 20.38
CA PRO A 211 -5.28 -2.10 19.92
C PRO A 211 -4.91 -1.87 18.44
N TRP A 212 -5.73 -1.13 17.69
CA TRP A 212 -5.64 -0.99 16.24
C TRP A 212 -4.62 0.05 15.77
N ARG A 213 -3.56 -0.45 15.11
CA ARG A 213 -2.43 0.36 14.59
C ARG A 213 -2.20 0.16 13.08
N PRO A 214 -3.16 0.55 12.21
CA PRO A 214 -3.11 0.25 10.77
C PRO A 214 -1.89 0.83 10.05
N ALA A 215 -1.44 2.04 10.43
CA ALA A 215 -0.25 2.64 9.83
C ALA A 215 1.04 1.85 10.16
N THR A 216 1.15 1.28 11.36
CA THR A 216 2.26 0.41 11.76
C THR A 216 2.27 -0.87 10.95
N ILE A 217 1.11 -1.51 10.74
CA ILE A 217 1.00 -2.67 9.86
C ILE A 217 1.40 -2.30 8.43
N GLY A 218 0.86 -1.20 7.90
CA GLY A 218 1.23 -0.71 6.56
C GLY A 218 2.73 -0.47 6.43
N MET A 219 3.38 0.09 7.46
CA MET A 219 4.82 0.30 7.51
C MET A 219 5.60 -1.02 7.54
N ARG A 220 5.20 -1.99 8.39
CA ARG A 220 5.81 -3.33 8.45
C ARG A 220 5.75 -4.03 7.11
N LEU A 221 4.56 -4.05 6.48
CA LEU A 221 4.38 -4.63 5.16
C LEU A 221 5.24 -3.92 4.11
N ALA A 222 5.27 -2.60 4.11
CA ALA A 222 6.11 -1.82 3.21
C ALA A 222 7.61 -2.09 3.43
N ALA A 223 8.03 -2.24 4.68
CA ALA A 223 9.41 -2.55 5.05
C ALA A 223 9.83 -3.95 4.56
N SER A 224 8.91 -4.91 4.62
CA SER A 224 9.17 -6.30 4.18
C SER A 224 9.66 -6.39 2.73
N PHE A 225 9.28 -5.45 1.84
CA PHE A 225 9.74 -5.42 0.43
C PHE A 225 11.22 -5.15 0.25
N TRP A 226 11.87 -4.62 1.28
CA TRP A 226 13.31 -4.36 1.27
C TRP A 226 14.11 -5.50 1.90
N SER A 227 13.47 -6.46 2.58
CA SER A 227 14.15 -7.66 3.06
C SER A 227 14.55 -8.56 1.88
N PRO A 228 15.60 -9.40 2.01
CA PRO A 228 15.95 -10.36 0.96
C PRO A 228 14.78 -11.29 0.60
N VAL A 229 14.08 -11.84 1.58
CA VAL A 229 12.96 -12.77 1.38
C VAL A 229 11.79 -12.07 0.69
N GLY A 230 11.36 -10.93 1.24
CA GLY A 230 10.23 -10.19 0.71
C GLY A 230 10.54 -9.64 -0.68
N ASN A 231 11.70 -9.03 -0.89
CA ASN A 231 12.11 -8.51 -2.19
C ASN A 231 12.21 -9.62 -3.24
N LEU A 232 13.01 -10.66 -3.00
CA LEU A 232 13.20 -11.76 -3.96
C LEU A 232 11.96 -12.64 -4.11
N GLY A 233 10.97 -12.53 -3.23
CA GLY A 233 9.68 -13.21 -3.36
C GLY A 233 8.69 -12.50 -4.29
N GLN A 234 8.82 -11.19 -4.50
CA GLN A 234 7.88 -10.42 -5.34
C GLN A 234 8.03 -10.72 -6.83
N ASP A 235 6.92 -10.70 -7.57
CA ASP A 235 6.94 -10.59 -9.03
C ASP A 235 7.43 -9.20 -9.48
N ALA A 236 8.65 -9.13 -10.06
CA ALA A 236 9.20 -7.85 -10.54
C ALA A 236 8.36 -7.24 -11.67
N ARG A 237 7.68 -8.06 -12.47
CA ARG A 237 6.89 -7.58 -13.61
C ARG A 237 5.74 -6.70 -13.15
N VAL A 238 5.15 -7.03 -11.99
CA VAL A 238 4.13 -6.18 -11.36
C VAL A 238 4.73 -4.84 -10.95
N VAL A 239 5.90 -4.83 -10.32
CA VAL A 239 6.58 -3.60 -9.89
C VAL A 239 6.97 -2.74 -11.09
N VAL A 240 7.48 -3.34 -12.17
CA VAL A 240 7.78 -2.67 -13.44
C VAL A 240 6.51 -2.08 -14.05
N ALA A 241 5.41 -2.84 -14.10
CA ALA A 241 4.13 -2.33 -14.62
C ALA A 241 3.63 -1.12 -13.81
N GLN A 242 3.79 -1.13 -12.49
CA GLN A 242 3.48 0.02 -11.63
C GLN A 242 4.39 1.21 -11.91
N TYR A 243 5.69 0.99 -12.08
CA TYR A 243 6.63 2.05 -12.41
C TYR A 243 6.34 2.68 -13.77
N THR A 244 6.04 1.86 -14.79
CA THR A 244 5.65 2.33 -16.12
C THR A 244 4.38 3.17 -16.05
N HIS A 245 3.39 2.75 -15.26
CA HIS A 245 2.19 3.54 -15.04
C HIS A 245 2.46 4.85 -14.30
N PHE A 246 3.31 4.81 -13.26
CA PHE A 246 3.75 5.99 -12.52
C PHE A 246 4.42 7.01 -13.46
N ARG A 247 5.34 6.58 -14.33
CA ARG A 247 5.97 7.43 -15.32
C ARG A 247 4.95 8.04 -16.27
N LYS A 248 4.13 7.21 -16.92
CA LYS A 248 3.13 7.67 -17.90
C LYS A 248 2.17 8.73 -17.31
N THR A 249 1.82 8.61 -16.04
CA THR A 249 0.92 9.56 -15.35
C THR A 249 1.62 10.82 -14.85
N THR A 250 2.91 10.76 -14.52
CA THR A 250 3.70 11.91 -14.02
C THR A 250 4.49 12.63 -15.08
N ASP A 251 4.77 12.02 -16.24
CA ASP A 251 5.53 12.66 -17.32
C ASP A 251 4.88 13.99 -17.75
N ARG A 252 3.54 14.07 -17.76
CA ARG A 252 2.80 15.31 -18.03
C ARG A 252 2.92 16.39 -16.94
N VAL A 253 3.19 16.00 -15.69
CA VAL A 253 3.55 16.96 -14.62
C VAL A 253 4.92 17.57 -14.93
N LEU A 254 5.83 16.74 -15.43
CA LEU A 254 7.22 17.11 -15.68
C LEU A 254 7.38 17.95 -16.95
N THR A 255 6.47 17.85 -17.92
CA THR A 255 6.52 18.64 -19.17
C THR A 255 6.62 20.14 -18.92
N ASN A 256 5.96 20.64 -17.87
CA ASN A 256 5.92 22.07 -17.55
C ASN A 256 6.99 22.51 -16.54
N VAL A 257 7.90 21.61 -16.15
CA VAL A 257 8.96 21.91 -15.17
C VAL A 257 10.29 22.03 -15.91
N ALA A 258 10.95 23.18 -15.79
CA ALA A 258 12.25 23.42 -16.41
C ALA A 258 13.33 22.47 -15.84
N ALA A 259 14.31 22.09 -16.65
CA ALA A 259 15.51 21.42 -16.14
C ALA A 259 16.40 22.46 -15.43
N LEU A 260 17.00 22.08 -14.29
CA LEU A 260 18.00 22.90 -13.63
C LEU A 260 19.36 22.62 -14.27
N THR A 261 19.74 23.44 -15.25
CA THR A 261 21.02 23.33 -15.98
C THR A 261 22.07 24.31 -15.47
N ASP A 262 21.65 25.48 -14.98
CA ASP A 262 22.50 26.47 -14.34
C ASP A 262 21.83 26.96 -13.04
N GLU A 263 22.52 26.77 -11.92
CA GLU A 263 22.03 27.18 -10.60
C GLU A 263 22.11 28.69 -10.38
N ARG A 264 22.90 29.42 -11.16
CA ARG A 264 23.02 30.89 -11.06
C ARG A 264 21.83 31.61 -11.68
N ALA A 265 21.21 31.01 -12.69
CA ALA A 265 19.99 31.52 -13.34
C ALA A 265 18.70 31.04 -12.66
N ALA A 266 18.81 30.29 -11.57
CA ALA A 266 17.67 29.67 -10.92
C ALA A 266 16.88 30.67 -10.06
N ILE A 267 15.58 30.75 -10.31
CA ILE A 267 14.65 31.55 -9.50
C ILE A 267 14.34 30.82 -8.18
N VAL A 268 14.51 31.54 -7.06
CA VAL A 268 14.15 31.08 -5.70
C VAL A 268 12.68 30.68 -5.63
N GLY A 269 12.40 29.55 -4.98
CA GLY A 269 11.05 28.98 -4.81
C GLY A 269 10.50 28.29 -6.07
N LYS A 270 11.16 28.43 -7.23
CA LYS A 270 10.74 27.74 -8.46
C LYS A 270 11.15 26.26 -8.41
N THR A 271 10.28 25.42 -8.95
CA THR A 271 10.55 23.98 -9.08
C THR A 271 11.28 23.68 -10.39
N TYR A 272 12.27 22.81 -10.31
CA TYR A 272 13.06 22.33 -11.44
C TYR A 272 13.19 20.81 -11.44
N ARG A 273 13.58 20.25 -12.59
CA ARG A 273 14.02 18.86 -12.73
C ARG A 273 15.53 18.79 -12.58
N LYS A 274 16.02 17.92 -11.70
CA LYS A 274 17.44 17.60 -11.54
C LYS A 274 17.60 16.09 -11.29
N ASN A 275 18.39 15.40 -12.12
CA ASN A 275 18.63 13.95 -12.01
C ASN A 275 17.34 13.10 -11.98
N GLY A 276 16.31 13.54 -12.71
CA GLY A 276 15.00 12.91 -12.74
C GLY A 276 14.14 13.13 -11.48
N LEU A 277 14.65 13.81 -10.46
CA LEU A 277 13.88 14.26 -9.30
C LEU A 277 13.38 15.69 -9.53
N LEU A 278 12.41 16.08 -8.73
CA LEU A 278 11.97 17.47 -8.62
C LEU A 278 12.74 18.14 -7.49
N THR A 279 13.27 19.33 -7.73
CA THR A 279 13.97 20.13 -6.72
C THR A 279 13.36 21.53 -6.68
N VAL A 280 13.31 22.14 -5.49
CA VAL A 280 12.84 23.51 -5.32
C VAL A 280 14.05 24.35 -4.98
N TYR A 281 14.42 25.28 -5.87
CA TYR A 281 15.63 26.07 -5.67
C TYR A 281 15.47 26.99 -4.45
N GLN A 282 16.33 26.82 -3.45
CA GLN A 282 16.27 27.51 -2.15
C GLN A 282 14.85 27.51 -1.52
N GLY A 283 14.11 26.41 -1.66
CA GLY A 283 12.74 26.30 -1.15
C GLY A 283 12.40 24.93 -0.59
N SER A 284 11.19 24.82 -0.05
CA SER A 284 10.74 23.59 0.62
C SER A 284 9.99 22.66 -0.34
N GLU A 285 10.54 21.46 -0.55
CA GLU A 285 9.84 20.36 -1.23
C GLU A 285 8.54 19.94 -0.51
N THR A 286 8.45 20.21 0.80
CA THR A 286 7.31 19.82 1.63
C THR A 286 6.10 20.72 1.41
N MET A 287 6.30 21.97 0.98
CA MET A 287 5.23 22.93 0.73
C MET A 287 4.89 23.07 -0.76
N THR A 288 5.80 22.62 -1.63
CA THR A 288 5.69 22.86 -3.07
C THR A 288 4.93 21.75 -3.78
N ARG A 289 4.05 22.15 -4.70
CA ARG A 289 3.29 21.25 -5.57
C ARG A 289 3.43 21.68 -7.02
N VAL A 290 3.36 20.71 -7.91
CA VAL A 290 3.31 20.93 -9.36
C VAL A 290 1.94 20.49 -9.87
N ASN A 291 1.29 21.35 -10.65
CA ASN A 291 0.00 21.04 -11.24
C ASN A 291 0.13 20.02 -12.38
N GLY A 292 -0.79 19.07 -12.44
CA GLY A 292 -0.87 18.09 -13.51
C GLY A 292 -2.31 17.78 -13.93
N PRO A 293 -2.50 17.03 -15.03
CA PRO A 293 -3.83 16.72 -15.57
C PRO A 293 -4.73 15.87 -14.65
N ARG A 294 -4.17 15.36 -13.55
CA ARG A 294 -4.90 14.56 -12.55
C ARG A 294 -4.89 15.22 -11.17
N GLY A 295 -4.60 16.52 -11.10
CA GLY A 295 -4.47 17.29 -9.87
C GLY A 295 -3.02 17.66 -9.54
N ALA A 296 -2.85 18.38 -8.43
CA ALA A 296 -1.53 18.78 -7.96
C ALA A 296 -0.76 17.60 -7.35
N VAL A 297 0.56 17.58 -7.58
CA VAL A 297 1.48 16.59 -7.04
C VAL A 297 2.51 17.28 -6.16
N SER A 298 2.60 16.88 -4.89
CA SER A 298 3.67 17.28 -3.98
C SER A 298 5.03 16.84 -4.51
N VAL A 299 6.00 17.76 -4.53
CA VAL A 299 7.39 17.49 -4.93
C VAL A 299 7.97 16.36 -4.08
N ARG A 300 7.82 16.46 -2.75
CA ARG A 300 8.28 15.44 -1.79
C ARG A 300 7.68 14.06 -2.06
N ALA A 301 6.37 14.02 -2.34
CA ALA A 301 5.68 12.75 -2.60
C ALA A 301 6.12 12.10 -3.92
N TYR A 302 6.26 12.89 -4.99
CA TYR A 302 6.79 12.40 -6.27
C TYR A 302 8.20 11.82 -6.10
N ASN A 303 9.09 12.56 -5.42
CA ASN A 303 10.47 12.13 -5.16
C ASN A 303 10.50 10.83 -4.37
N HIS A 304 9.71 10.71 -3.29
CA HIS A 304 9.62 9.49 -2.48
C HIS A 304 9.19 8.29 -3.32
N VAL A 305 8.10 8.40 -4.09
CA VAL A 305 7.60 7.29 -4.90
C VAL A 305 8.64 6.85 -5.93
N LYS A 306 9.29 7.80 -6.62
CA LYS A 306 10.35 7.51 -7.58
C LYS A 306 11.55 6.82 -6.91
N GLN A 307 11.96 7.29 -5.74
CA GLN A 307 13.05 6.70 -4.98
C GLN A 307 12.71 5.31 -4.45
N SER A 308 11.45 5.03 -4.06
CA SER A 308 11.02 3.68 -3.67
C SER A 308 11.20 2.68 -4.82
N PHE A 309 10.80 3.03 -6.04
CA PHE A 309 11.05 2.15 -7.19
C PHE A 309 12.54 1.91 -7.42
N ALA A 310 13.36 2.97 -7.38
CA ALA A 310 14.81 2.85 -7.54
C ALA A 310 15.44 1.97 -6.45
N ALA A 311 15.06 2.19 -5.19
CA ALA A 311 15.51 1.39 -4.05
C ALA A 311 15.16 -0.08 -4.21
N PHE A 312 14.02 -0.40 -4.84
CA PHE A 312 13.53 -1.78 -4.90
C PHE A 312 14.41 -2.60 -5.83
N PHE A 313 14.71 -2.03 -7.00
CA PHE A 313 15.60 -2.65 -7.96
C PHE A 313 17.06 -2.62 -7.52
N ALA A 314 17.50 -1.58 -6.80
CA ALA A 314 18.83 -1.52 -6.21
C ALA A 314 19.03 -2.64 -5.16
N ALA A 315 18.08 -2.78 -4.23
CA ALA A 315 18.09 -3.85 -3.23
C ALA A 315 18.07 -5.22 -3.90
N ARG A 316 17.17 -5.43 -4.87
CA ARG A 316 17.11 -6.69 -5.64
C ARG A 316 18.44 -7.03 -6.30
N ARG A 317 19.07 -6.05 -6.98
CA ARG A 317 20.37 -6.24 -7.62
C ARG A 317 21.45 -6.60 -6.61
N ALA A 318 21.45 -5.97 -5.44
CA ALA A 318 22.38 -6.28 -4.37
C ALA A 318 22.17 -7.73 -3.86
N PHE A 319 20.93 -8.14 -3.60
CA PHE A 319 20.62 -9.50 -3.15
C PHE A 319 20.98 -10.57 -4.17
N LEU A 320 20.77 -10.31 -5.46
CA LEU A 320 21.17 -11.22 -6.53
C LEU A 320 22.70 -11.32 -6.69
N ARG A 321 23.45 -10.26 -6.34
CA ARG A 321 24.92 -10.31 -6.32
C ARG A 321 25.47 -11.04 -5.10
N ALA A 322 24.80 -10.90 -3.96
CA ALA A 322 25.15 -11.58 -2.71
C ALA A 322 24.43 -12.93 -2.58
N ARG A 323 24.14 -13.60 -3.71
CA ARG A 323 23.29 -14.80 -3.75
C ARG A 323 23.79 -15.91 -2.82
N ASP A 324 25.10 -16.11 -2.79
CA ASP A 324 25.71 -17.23 -2.05
C ASP A 324 25.70 -16.98 -0.53
N SER A 325 25.52 -15.73 -0.11
CA SER A 325 25.33 -15.33 1.29
C SER A 325 23.85 -15.25 1.69
N LEU A 326 22.91 -15.62 0.80
CA LEU A 326 21.49 -15.58 1.11
C LEU A 326 21.09 -16.67 2.11
N SER A 327 20.24 -16.27 3.06
CA SER A 327 19.58 -17.20 3.96
C SER A 327 18.79 -18.27 3.18
N PRO A 328 18.57 -19.47 3.75
CA PRO A 328 17.76 -20.51 3.09
C PRO A 328 16.38 -20.02 2.65
N ALA A 329 15.73 -19.18 3.47
CA ALA A 329 14.45 -18.58 3.14
C ALA A 329 14.52 -17.66 1.90
N ALA A 330 15.58 -16.85 1.78
CA ALA A 330 15.77 -15.95 0.65
C ALA A 330 16.12 -16.71 -0.64
N ARG A 331 16.94 -17.77 -0.56
CA ARG A 331 17.19 -18.68 -1.68
C ARG A 331 15.91 -19.37 -2.15
N SER A 332 15.08 -19.82 -1.23
CA SER A 332 13.79 -20.44 -1.52
C SER A 332 12.78 -19.46 -2.13
N ALA A 333 12.83 -18.18 -1.73
CA ALA A 333 12.04 -17.12 -2.36
C ALA A 333 12.48 -16.88 -3.82
N LEU A 334 13.80 -16.79 -4.05
CA LEU A 334 14.40 -16.63 -5.38
C LEU A 334 14.07 -17.81 -6.32
N ALA A 335 14.27 -19.05 -5.87
CA ALA A 335 14.01 -20.25 -6.65
C ALA A 335 12.54 -20.40 -7.07
N ARG A 336 11.61 -19.86 -6.27
CA ARG A 336 10.16 -19.89 -6.55
C ARG A 336 9.64 -18.56 -7.08
N ASN A 337 10.50 -17.64 -7.49
CA ASN A 337 10.05 -16.34 -7.98
C ASN A 337 9.17 -16.55 -9.23
N PRO A 338 8.00 -15.88 -9.33
CA PRO A 338 7.12 -15.99 -10.50
C PRO A 338 7.73 -15.42 -11.79
N ASP A 339 8.69 -14.50 -11.68
CA ASP A 339 9.46 -13.96 -12.80
C ASP A 339 10.55 -14.98 -13.24
N PRO A 340 10.48 -15.51 -14.47
CA PRO A 340 11.43 -16.51 -14.96
C PRO A 340 12.86 -15.98 -15.04
N CYS A 341 13.06 -14.69 -15.34
CA CYS A 341 14.39 -14.08 -15.45
C CYS A 341 15.08 -14.01 -14.08
N VAL A 342 14.31 -13.73 -13.03
CA VAL A 342 14.81 -13.70 -11.65
C VAL A 342 15.05 -15.12 -11.17
N ARG A 343 14.11 -16.04 -11.43
CA ARG A 343 14.23 -17.46 -11.07
C ARG A 343 15.46 -18.12 -11.68
N ALA A 344 15.79 -17.83 -12.93
CA ALA A 344 16.99 -18.37 -13.59
C ALA A 344 18.29 -18.02 -12.85
N ARG A 345 18.36 -16.83 -12.23
CA ARG A 345 19.51 -16.42 -11.40
C ARG A 345 19.65 -17.24 -10.11
N GLY A 346 18.57 -17.86 -9.65
CA GLY A 346 18.58 -18.78 -8.51
C GLY A 346 18.99 -20.22 -8.86
N ILE A 347 18.94 -20.60 -10.13
CA ILE A 347 19.25 -21.96 -10.61
C ILE A 347 20.70 -22.05 -11.12
N ALA A 348 21.25 -20.93 -11.61
CA ALA A 348 22.58 -20.89 -12.22
C ALA A 348 23.72 -21.01 -11.19
N GLU A 349 23.97 -22.21 -10.66
CA GLU A 349 25.26 -22.78 -10.18
C GLU A 349 24.96 -23.96 -9.22
N SER A 350 24.62 -25.10 -9.82
CA SER A 350 24.68 -26.43 -9.18
C SER A 350 25.12 -27.47 -10.21
N ALA A 351 25.85 -27.05 -11.25
CA ALA A 351 26.39 -27.89 -12.31
C ALA A 351 27.91 -27.70 -12.33
#